data_AF-A0A9E4TMS8-F1
#
_entry.id   AF-A0A9E4TMS8-F1
#
_cell.length_a   1.000
_cell.length_b   1.000
_cell.length_c   1.000
_cell.angle_alpha   90.00
_cell.angle_beta   90.00
_cell.angle_gamma   90.00
#
_symmetry.space_group_name_H-M   'P 1'
#
loop_
_entity.id
_entity.type
_entity.pdbx_description
1 polymer ?
#
loop_
_entity_poly.entity_id
_entity_poly.type
_entity_poly.pdbx_seq_one_letter_code
_entity_poly.pdbx_strand_id
1 'polypeptide(L)' 'MRVFWKDVRRGQNLILSEQEGHEEIIGGYRENKRGIDAYAQTFGYEPGRSQKGFASIQDAMDFVEDFRPWELHGAH' A
#
# COMPACT_ATOMS: atom_id res chain seq x y z
N MET A 1 -7.56 14.91 -4.18
CA MET A 1 -6.78 13.80 -3.60
C MET A 1 -6.19 13.01 -4.74
N ARG A 2 -4.95 12.55 -4.61
CA ARG A 2 -4.29 11.72 -5.62
C ARG A 2 -3.66 10.52 -4.95
N VAL A 3 -3.91 9.34 -5.47
CA VAL A 3 -3.24 8.11 -5.05
C VAL A 3 -2.17 7.76 -6.08
N PHE A 4 -0.96 7.45 -5.63
CA PHE A 4 0.12 7.04 -6.51
C PHE A 4 1.17 6.21 -5.78
N TRP A 5 1.86 5.35 -6.51
CA TRP A 5 2.99 4.59 -5.99
C TRP A 5 4.27 5.42 -6.02
N LYS A 6 5.04 5.36 -4.93
CA LYS A 6 6.31 6.08 -4.76
C LYS A 6 7.44 5.11 -4.42
N ASP A 7 8.50 5.14 -5.22
CA ASP A 7 9.68 4.29 -5.02
C ASP A 7 10.36 4.55 -3.68
N VAL A 8 10.74 3.45 -3.02
CA VAL A 8 11.59 3.43 -1.83
C VAL A 8 12.70 2.42 -2.02
N ARG A 9 13.68 2.42 -1.11
CA ARG A 9 14.91 1.61 -1.22
C ARG A 9 14.69 0.11 -1.53
N ARG A 10 13.55 -0.47 -1.15
CA ARG A 10 13.25 -1.90 -1.34
C ARG A 10 11.79 -2.15 -1.72
N GLY A 11 11.20 -1.34 -2.60
CA GLY A 11 9.82 -1.52 -3.05
C GLY A 11 9.14 -0.19 -3.27
N GLN A 12 7.82 -0.14 -3.12
CA GLN A 12 7.04 1.09 -3.29
C GLN A 12 6.02 1.25 -2.16
N ASN A 13 5.79 2.51 -1.79
CA ASN A 13 4.70 2.89 -0.90
C ASN A 13 3.54 3.41 -1.75
N LEU A 14 2.32 3.02 -1.37
CA LEU A 14 1.12 3.65 -1.87
C LEU A 14 0.90 4.95 -1.10
N ILE A 15 0.95 6.07 -1.79
CA ILE A 15 0.86 7.41 -1.22
C ILE A 15 -0.50 8.01 -1.56
N LEU A 16 -1.15 8.58 -0.54
CA LEU A 16 -2.25 9.51 -0.70
C LEU A 16 -1.73 10.93 -0.56
N SER A 17 -1.93 11.75 -1.60
CA SER A 17 -1.65 13.19 -1.56
C SER A 17 -2.95 13.98 -1.45
N GLU A 18 -3.03 14.76 -0.38
CA GLU A 18 -4.11 15.72 -0.13
C GLU A 18 -3.79 17.10 -0.72
N GLN A 19 -4.81 17.96 -0.84
CA GLN A 19 -4.68 19.25 -1.53
C GLN A 19 -3.74 20.23 -0.85
N GLU A 20 -3.48 20.08 0.44
CA GLU A 20 -2.58 20.95 1.22
C GLU A 20 -1.10 20.51 1.15
N GLY A 21 -0.75 19.58 0.26
CA GLY A 21 0.62 19.06 0.13
C GLY A 21 0.98 18.02 1.20
N HIS A 22 0.01 17.58 2.00
CA HIS A 22 0.16 16.46 2.91
C HIS A 22 0.18 15.14 2.13
N GLU A 23 1.25 14.37 2.28
CA GLU A 23 1.39 13.01 1.75
C GLU A 23 1.32 12.00 2.91
N GLU A 24 0.44 11.00 2.79
CA GLU A 24 0.31 9.91 3.75
C GLU A 24 0.61 8.56 3.07
N ILE A 25 1.29 7.66 3.79
CA ILE A 25 1.55 6.29 3.32
C ILE A 25 0.36 5.43 3.74
N ILE A 26 -0.45 5.03 2.77
CA ILE A 26 -1.68 4.25 2.97
C ILE A 26 -1.51 2.75 2.67
N GLY A 27 -0.31 2.35 2.25
CA GLY A 27 0.03 0.95 1.99
C GLY A 27 1.41 0.85 1.36
N GLY A 28 1.79 -0.36 0.98
CA GLY A 28 3.03 -0.58 0.26
C GLY A 28 3.43 -2.03 0.16
N TYR A 29 4.46 -2.28 -0.66
CA TYR A 29 5.15 -3.55 -0.71
C TYR A 29 6.65 -3.38 -0.49
N ARG A 30 7.30 -4.45 -0.04
CA ARG A 30 8.74 -4.53 0.14
C ARG A 30 9.32 -5.82 -0.40
N GLU A 31 10.37 -5.67 -1.20
CA GLU A 31 11.17 -6.78 -1.70
C GLU A 31 12.15 -7.25 -0.63
N ASN A 32 12.09 -8.54 -0.33
CA ASN A 32 12.98 -9.24 0.57
C ASN A 32 13.65 -10.40 -0.15
N LYS A 33 14.74 -10.94 0.44
CA LYS A 33 15.48 -12.08 -0.14
C LYS A 33 14.63 -13.35 -0.34
N ARG A 34 13.44 -13.42 0.25
CA ARG A 34 12.56 -14.60 0.28
C ARG A 34 11.22 -14.38 -0.44
N GLY A 35 11.04 -13.24 -1.09
CA GLY A 35 9.77 -12.86 -1.72
C GLY A 35 9.40 -11.42 -1.39
N ILE A 36 8.15 -11.06 -1.69
CA ILE A 36 7.64 -9.70 -1.55
C ILE A 36 6.61 -9.67 -0.42
N ASP A 37 6.74 -8.71 0.48
CA ASP A 37 5.80 -8.52 1.59
C ASP A 37 4.96 -7.28 1.33
N ALA A 38 3.65 -7.37 1.48
CA ALA A 38 2.73 -6.26 1.24
C ALA A 38 1.90 -5.94 2.48
N TYR A 39 1.45 -4.68 2.56
CA TYR A 39 0.52 -4.23 3.58
C TYR A 39 -0.37 -3.08 3.09
N ALA A 40 -1.59 -3.02 3.60
CA ALA A 40 -2.52 -1.92 3.40
C ALA A 40 -2.95 -1.32 4.75
N GLN A 41 -3.22 -0.01 4.76
CA GLN A 41 -3.89 0.64 5.88
C GLN A 41 -5.38 0.27 5.85
N THR A 42 -5.96 -0.03 7.02
CA THR A 42 -7.36 -0.46 7.16
C THR A 42 -8.02 0.29 8.29
N PHE A 43 -9.36 0.33 8.30
CA PHE A 43 -10.10 0.82 9.45
C PHE A 43 -9.97 -0.18 10.61
N GLY A 44 -9.34 0.21 11.71
CA GLY A 44 -9.18 -0.66 12.88
C GLY A 44 -8.23 -1.86 12.65
N TYR A 45 -8.51 -2.96 13.35
CA TYR A 45 -7.70 -4.17 13.28
C TYR A 45 -8.24 -5.14 12.22
N GLU A 46 -7.50 -5.25 11.10
CA GLU A 46 -7.75 -6.23 10.05
C GLU A 46 -6.51 -7.13 9.94
N PRO A 47 -6.54 -8.36 10.46
CA PRO A 47 -5.37 -9.24 10.47
C PRO A 47 -4.89 -9.59 9.05
N GLY A 48 -5.81 -9.60 8.07
CA GLY A 48 -5.51 -9.87 6.66
C GLY A 48 -4.82 -8.72 5.92
N ARG A 49 -4.66 -7.54 6.52
CA ARG A 49 -4.11 -6.35 5.84
C ARG A 49 -2.63 -6.43 5.48
N SER A 50 -1.93 -7.48 5.91
CA SER A 50 -0.53 -7.70 5.57
C SER A 50 -0.28 -9.17 5.27
N GLN A 51 0.41 -9.40 4.16
CA GLN A 51 0.76 -10.72 3.68
C GLN A 51 2.21 -10.73 3.22
N LYS A 52 2.88 -11.86 3.43
CA LYS A 52 4.31 -12.05 3.13
C LYS A 52 4.50 -13.08 2.04
N GLY A 53 5.60 -12.97 1.30
CA GLY A 53 6.04 -13.98 0.35
C GLY A 53 5.24 -14.02 -0.96
N PHE A 54 4.72 -12.88 -1.43
CA PHE A 54 4.23 -12.76 -2.80
C PHE A 54 5.32 -13.11 -3.80
N ALA A 55 4.90 -13.80 -4.87
CA ALA A 55 5.78 -14.26 -5.93
C ALA A 55 6.10 -13.17 -6.96
N SER A 56 5.24 -12.16 -7.10
CA SER A 56 5.42 -11.05 -8.02
C SER A 56 5.08 -9.70 -7.38
N ILE A 57 5.63 -8.63 -7.95
CA ILE A 57 5.31 -7.25 -7.54
C ILE A 57 3.85 -6.93 -7.86
N GLN A 58 3.34 -7.39 -9.00
CA GLN A 58 1.96 -7.14 -9.41
C GLN A 58 0.98 -7.73 -8.39
N ASP A 59 1.17 -8.98 -7.97
CA ASP A 59 0.29 -9.60 -6.96
C ASP A 59 0.31 -8.84 -5.62
N ALA A 60 1.48 -8.31 -5.24
CA ALA A 60 1.63 -7.52 -4.03
C ALA A 60 0.95 -6.14 -4.15
N MET A 61 0.98 -5.51 -5.32
CA MET A 61 0.28 -4.26 -5.59
C MET A 61 -1.23 -4.46 -5.63
N ASP A 62 -1.70 -5.47 -6.36
CA ASP A 62 -3.12 -5.84 -6.46
C ASP A 62 -3.70 -6.12 -5.06
N PHE A 63 -2.97 -6.86 -4.22
CA PHE A 63 -3.34 -7.09 -2.83
C PHE A 63 -3.55 -5.78 -2.05
N VAL A 64 -2.68 -4.79 -2.21
CA VAL A 64 -2.82 -3.51 -1.50
C VAL A 64 -4.01 -2.72 -2.04
N GLU A 65 -4.21 -2.73 -3.36
CA GLU A 65 -5.31 -2.02 -4.02
C GLU A 65 -6.68 -2.65 -3.71
N ASP A 66 -6.77 -3.96 -3.50
CA ASP A 66 -7.99 -4.68 -3.10
C ASP A 66 -8.53 -4.22 -1.74
N PHE A 67 -7.64 -3.79 -0.82
CA PHE A 67 -8.06 -3.18 0.45
C PHE A 67 -8.62 -1.77 0.28
N ARG A 68 -8.44 -1.15 -0.88
CA ARG A 68 -8.83 0.23 -1.20
C ARG A 68 -8.50 1.20 -0.06
N PRO A 69 -7.24 1.25 0.42
CA PRO A 69 -6.88 1.94 1.65
C PRO A 69 -7.14 3.46 1.59
N TRP A 70 -7.28 4.04 0.39
CA TRP A 70 -7.64 5.44 0.18
C TRP A 70 -9.10 5.75 0.56
N GLU A 71 -10.00 4.78 0.59
CA GLU A 71 -11.40 4.98 1.00
C GLU A 71 -11.51 5.46 2.45
N LEU A 72 -10.52 5.13 3.30
CA LEU A 72 -10.44 5.61 4.69
C LEU A 72 -10.33 7.14 4.79
N HIS A 73 -9.85 7.76 3.73
CA HIS A 73 -9.62 9.20 3.65
C HIS A 73 -10.69 9.91 2.80
N GLY A 74 -11.72 9.20 2.33
CA GLY A 74 -12.79 9.77 1.50
C GLY A 74 -12.39 10.00 0.04
N ALA A 75 -11.31 9.37 -0.42
CA ALA A 75 -11.02 9.29 -1.85
C ALA A 75 -11.91 8.20 -2.49
N HIS A 76 -12.59 8.54 -3.58
CA HIS A 76 -13.45 7.66 -4.37
C HIS A 76 -12.89 7.51 -5.79
#